data_AF-A0A7X6CG60-F1
#
_entry.id   AF-A0A7X6CG60-F1
#
_cell.length_a   1.000
_cell.length_b   1.000
_cell.length_c   1.000
_cell.angle_alpha   90.00
_cell.angle_beta   90.00
_cell.angle_gamma   90.00
#
_symmetry.space_group_name_H-M   'P 1'
#
loop_
_entity.id
_entity.type
_entity.pdbx_description
1 polymer ?
#
loop_
_entity_poly.entity_id
_entity_poly.type
_entity_poly.pdbx_seq_one_letter_code
_entity_poly.pdbx_strand_id
1 'polypeptide(L)' 'MMKPDFNSMTKTELRAYVIAHPNDKTAFHAFVDRFTSEASPQTFDIPKSSAEVEEVDILIRQKLEQLKTS' A
#
# COMPACT_ATOMS: atom_id res chain seq x y z
N MET A 1 3.84 29.57 8.64
CA MET A 1 3.41 28.39 9.42
C MET A 1 4.47 27.31 9.27
N MET A 2 4.80 26.61 10.36
CA MET A 2 5.80 25.53 10.33
C MET A 2 5.15 24.28 9.72
N LYS A 3 5.86 23.64 8.77
CA LYS A 3 5.39 22.41 8.14
C LYS A 3 5.45 21.26 9.16
N PRO A 4 4.44 20.38 9.25
CA PRO A 4 4.49 19.23 10.14
C PRO A 4 5.65 18.29 9.80
N ASP A 5 6.21 17.62 10.80
CA ASP A 5 7.18 16.54 10.59
C ASP A 5 6.45 15.23 10.27
N PHE A 6 6.34 14.91 8.97
CA PHE A 6 5.67 13.69 8.51
C PHE A 6 6.38 12.40 8.93
N ASN A 7 7.66 12.45 9.32
CA ASN A 7 8.37 11.24 9.78
C ASN A 7 7.82 10.76 11.12
N SER A 8 7.40 11.69 11.97
CA SER A 8 6.82 11.41 13.29
C SER A 8 5.39 10.88 13.23
N MET A 9 4.69 11.01 12.10
CA MET A 9 3.30 10.58 11.96
C MET A 9 3.19 9.07 11.75
N THR A 10 2.17 8.47 12.34
CA THR A 10 1.69 7.11 12.02
C THR A 10 1.06 7.07 10.62
N LYS A 11 0.88 5.85 10.07
CA LYS A 11 0.19 5.63 8.78
C LYS A 11 -1.22 6.26 8.77
N THR A 12 -1.94 6.21 9.89
CA THR A 12 -3.30 6.76 10.02
C THR A 12 -3.31 8.28 10.04
N GLU A 13 -2.41 8.90 10.81
CA GLU A 13 -2.29 10.37 10.89
C GLU A 13 -1.88 10.96 9.54
N LEU A 14 -0.90 10.33 8.88
CA LEU A 14 -0.43 10.76 7.57
C LEU A 14 -1.53 10.64 6.50
N ARG A 15 -2.34 9.57 6.54
CA ARG A 15 -3.53 9.42 5.68
C ARG A 15 -4.53 10.56 5.89
N ALA A 16 -4.87 10.85 7.14
CA ALA A 16 -5.82 11.90 7.48
C ALA A 16 -5.32 13.28 7.01
N TYR A 17 -4.02 13.55 7.18
CA TYR A 17 -3.40 14.79 6.74
C TYR A 17 -3.49 14.97 5.21
N VAL A 18 -3.11 13.95 4.44
CA VAL A 18 -3.15 14.00 2.96
C VAL A 18 -4.57 14.25 2.45
N ILE A 19 -5.59 13.64 3.06
CA ILE A 19 -7.00 13.86 2.69
C ILE A 19 -7.41 15.33 2.95
N ALA A 20 -7.00 15.90 4.07
CA ALA A 20 -7.29 17.29 4.40
C ALA A 20 -6.46 18.30 3.57
N HIS A 21 -5.32 17.89 3.00
CA HIS A 21 -4.37 18.74 2.29
C HIS A 21 -3.98 18.14 0.93
N PRO A 22 -4.93 17.96 -0.01
CA PRO A 22 -4.71 17.21 -1.25
C PRO A 22 -3.64 17.81 -2.18
N ASN A 23 -3.30 19.08 -2.00
CA ASN A 23 -2.28 19.78 -2.79
C ASN A 23 -0.87 19.75 -2.15
N ASP A 24 -0.71 19.26 -0.92
CA ASP A 24 0.60 19.13 -0.27
C ASP A 24 1.34 17.89 -0.80
N LYS A 25 2.06 18.06 -1.91
CA LYS A 25 2.84 16.99 -2.54
C LYS A 25 3.85 16.35 -1.58
N THR A 26 4.42 17.11 -0.64
CA THR A 26 5.37 16.54 0.33
C THR A 26 4.68 15.57 1.27
N ALA A 27 3.47 15.89 1.73
CA ALA A 27 2.69 14.96 2.55
C ALA A 27 2.30 13.71 1.76
N PHE A 28 1.92 13.88 0.49
CA PHE A 28 1.63 12.77 -0.42
C PHE A 28 2.84 11.84 -0.60
N HIS A 29 4.04 12.39 -0.84
CA HIS A 29 5.26 11.59 -0.98
C HIS A 29 5.59 10.84 0.31
N ALA A 30 5.57 11.52 1.47
CA ALA A 30 5.80 10.87 2.75
C ALA A 30 4.78 9.74 3.01
N PHE A 31 3.52 9.93 2.62
CA PHE A 31 2.50 8.90 2.70
C PHE A 31 2.82 7.70 1.82
N VAL A 32 3.11 7.91 0.53
CA VAL A 32 3.44 6.82 -0.40
C VAL A 32 4.65 6.04 0.09
N ASP A 33 5.75 6.73 0.42
CA ASP A 33 7.00 6.10 0.87
C ASP A 33 6.79 5.24 2.13
N ARG A 34 6.00 5.73 3.09
CA ARG A 34 5.67 4.95 4.30
C ARG A 34 4.87 3.70 3.99
N PHE A 35 3.97 3.74 3.01
CA PHE A 35 3.14 2.59 2.65
C PHE A 35 3.86 1.59 1.74
N THR A 36 4.82 2.04 0.93
CA THR A 36 5.59 1.16 0.03
C THR A 36 6.84 0.57 0.66
N SER A 37 7.41 1.18 1.71
CA SER A 37 8.65 0.72 2.36
C SER A 37 8.61 -0.73 2.88
N GLU A 38 7.43 -1.23 3.27
CA GLU A 38 7.23 -2.59 3.77
C GLU A 38 6.48 -3.49 2.75
N ALA A 39 6.12 -2.94 1.59
CA ALA A 39 5.37 -3.67 0.58
C ALA A 39 6.30 -4.52 -0.29
N SER A 40 5.89 -5.75 -0.58
CA SER A 40 6.56 -6.58 -1.58
C SER A 40 6.52 -5.89 -2.95
N PRO A 41 7.64 -5.78 -3.68
CA PRO A 41 7.68 -5.21 -5.02
C PRO A 41 7.05 -6.13 -6.08
N GLN A 42 6.66 -7.35 -5.69
CA GLN A 42 6.05 -8.33 -6.58
C GLN A 42 4.74 -7.80 -7.19
N THR A 43 4.70 -7.74 -8.52
CA THR A 43 3.51 -7.41 -9.30
C THR A 43 3.01 -8.65 -10.04
N PHE A 44 1.71 -8.67 -10.37
CA PHE A 44 1.09 -9.71 -11.19
C PHE A 44 0.38 -9.05 -12.35
N ASP A 45 0.42 -9.69 -13.52
CA ASP A 45 -0.31 -9.22 -14.69
C ASP A 45 -1.82 -9.38 -14.48
N ILE A 46 -2.60 -8.55 -15.18
CA ILE A 46 -4.05 -8.69 -15.20
C ILE A 46 -4.39 -9.98 -15.96
N PRO A 47 -5.17 -10.91 -15.38
CA PRO A 47 -5.54 -12.14 -16.06
C PRO A 47 -6.40 -11.83 -17.29
N LYS A 48 -6.11 -12.50 -18.40
CA LYS A 48 -6.72 -12.32 -19.72
C LYS A 48 -7.58 -13.51 -20.14
N SER A 49 -7.63 -14.57 -19.34
CA SER A 49 -8.43 -15.75 -19.58
C SER A 49 -9.04 -16.29 -18.29
N SER A 50 -10.06 -17.15 -18.42
CA SER A 50 -10.68 -17.82 -17.27
C SER A 50 -9.71 -18.73 -16.51
N ALA A 51 -8.77 -19.37 -17.23
CA ALA A 51 -7.75 -20.20 -16.60
C ALA A 51 -6.79 -19.36 -15.74
N GLU A 52 -6.36 -18.20 -16.24
CA GLU A 52 -5.51 -17.27 -15.47
C GLU A 52 -6.24 -16.68 -14.25
N VAL A 53 -7.57 -16.52 -14.31
CA VAL A 53 -8.36 -16.11 -13.14
C VAL A 53 -8.31 -17.19 -12.04
N GLU A 54 -8.37 -18.47 -12.41
CA GLU A 54 -8.27 -19.57 -11.46
C GLU A 54 -6.87 -19.66 -10.82
N GLU A 55 -5.82 -19.34 -11.56
CA GLU A 55 -4.46 -19.21 -11.02
C GLU A 55 -4.34 -18.08 -9.99
N VAL A 56 -5.02 -16.95 -10.22
CA VAL A 56 -5.09 -15.84 -9.25
C VAL A 56 -5.77 -16.28 -7.95
N ASP A 57 -6.85 -17.07 -8.03
CA ASP A 57 -7.53 -17.60 -6.84
C ASP A 57 -6.63 -18.53 -6.01
N ILE A 58 -5.82 -19.36 -6.67
CA ILE A 58 -4.83 -20.21 -6.01
C ILE A 58 -3.78 -19.35 -5.30
N LEU A 59 -3.26 -18.34 -5.98
CA LEU A 59 -2.27 -17.41 -5.43
C LEU A 59 -2.79 -16.66 -4.20
N ILE A 60 -4.05 -16.19 -4.24
CA ILE A 60 -4.69 -15.52 -3.10
C ILE A 60 -4.72 -16.46 -1.89
N ARG A 61 -5.16 -17.71 -2.08
CA ARG A 61 -5.21 -18.72 -1.00
C ARG A 61 -3.83 -18.98 -0.40
N GLN A 62 -2.81 -19.14 -1.24
CA GLN A 62 -1.43 -19.32 -0.77
C GLN A 62 -0.95 -18.15 0.07
N LYS A 63 -1.23 -16.91 -0.36
CA LYS A 63 -0.85 -15.70 0.38
C LYS A 63 -1.56 -15.61 1.74
N LEU A 64 -2.84 -15.97 1.78
CA LEU A 64 -3.61 -16.00 3.03
C LEU A 64 -3.05 -17.02 4.03
N GLU A 65 -2.62 -18.20 3.57
CA GLU A 65 -1.98 -19.19 4.44
C GLU A 65 -0.63 -18.70 4.97
N GLN A 66 0.20 -18.07 4.14
CA GLN A 66 1.47 -17.48 4.58
C GLN A 66 1.28 -16.45 5.70
N LEU A 67 0.22 -15.63 5.62
CA LEU A 67 -0.10 -14.64 6.65
C LEU A 67 -0.61 -15.24 7.96
N LYS A 68 -1.20 -16.45 7.94
CA LYS A 68 -1.64 -17.12 9.17
C LYS A 68 -0.48 -17.74 9.95
N THR A 69 0.58 -18.12 9.24
CA THR A 69 1.78 -18.76 9.81
C THR A 69 2.87 -17.78 10.25
N SER A 70 2.68 -16.48 9.99
CA SER A 70 3.63 -15.41 10.30
C SER A 70 3.16 -14.53 11.44
#